data_AF-A0A806KHG3-F1
#
_entry.id   AF-A0A806KHG3-F1
#
_cell.length_a   1.000
_cell.length_b   1.000
_cell.length_c   1.000
_cell.angle_alpha   90.00
_cell.angle_beta   90.00
_cell.angle_gamma   90.00
#
_symmetry.space_group_name_H-M   'P 1'
#
loop_
_entity.id
_entity.type
_entity.pdbx_description
1 polymer ?
#
loop_
_entity_poly.entity_id
_entity_poly.type
_entity_poly.pdbx_seq_one_letter_code
_entity_poly.pdbx_strand_id
1 'polypeptide(L)'
;MGLLVSGGHTIICRADNFDDIAVMGTTIDDAAGEAFDKVAKFYNFGYPGGVIIDKMAHNGDSGAFRFPIPSLHKADHRYDVSYSGLKTAVTSQLEMFRVKKETTNDDIAASFQKAAVEILLRALLNAAEDTGISTIVAGGGVAANSYLRSRLAEKTHLNCIFPPLDLCGDNGAMVAGIGYHYLARGERSSLDVTASARVTGFKKKYP
;
A
#
# COMPACT_ATOMS: atom_id res chain seq x y z
N MET A 1 12.39 -5.33 4.03
CA MET A 1 11.03 -4.80 4.28
C MET A 1 10.11 -5.27 3.18
N GLY A 2 8.98 -5.87 3.54
CA GLY A 2 7.89 -6.19 2.64
C GLY A 2 6.81 -5.12 2.69
N LEU A 3 6.32 -4.70 1.53
CA LEU A 3 5.17 -3.83 1.37
C LEU A 3 4.13 -4.57 0.52
N LEU A 4 3.02 -4.96 1.14
CA LEU A 4 1.88 -5.56 0.44
C LEU A 4 0.72 -4.56 0.39
N VAL A 5 0.45 -4.03 -0.79
CA VAL A 5 -0.63 -3.06 -1.00
C VAL A 5 -1.52 -3.44 -2.19
N SER A 6 -2.69 -3.98 -1.85
CA SER A 6 -3.72 -4.42 -2.78
C SER A 6 -5.05 -3.70 -2.51
N GLY A 7 -6.12 -4.12 -3.18
CA GLY A 7 -7.48 -3.63 -2.90
C GLY A 7 -7.91 -3.84 -1.45
N GLY A 8 -7.56 -4.98 -0.84
CA GLY A 8 -7.98 -5.35 0.52
C GLY A 8 -6.88 -5.38 1.57
N HIS A 9 -5.62 -5.17 1.18
CA HIS A 9 -4.49 -5.25 2.10
C HIS A 9 -3.62 -4.01 2.01
N THR A 10 -3.17 -3.54 3.15
CA THR A 10 -2.08 -2.57 3.26
C THR A 10 -1.26 -2.98 4.46
N ILE A 11 -0.14 -3.65 4.19
CA ILE A 11 0.70 -4.30 5.20
C ILE A 11 2.15 -3.88 4.95
N ILE A 12 2.81 -3.43 6.02
CA ILE A 12 4.26 -3.26 6.09
C ILE A 12 4.78 -4.34 7.03
N CYS A 13 5.70 -5.16 6.55
CA CYS A 13 6.26 -6.26 7.33
C CYS A 13 7.78 -6.29 7.25
N ARG A 14 8.38 -6.86 8.30
CA ARG A 14 9.75 -7.34 8.29
C ARG A 14 9.71 -8.83 7.94
N ALA A 15 10.50 -9.23 6.95
CA ALA A 15 10.66 -10.63 6.59
C ALA A 15 12.09 -11.03 6.93
N ASP A 16 12.25 -11.86 7.96
CA ASP A 16 13.54 -12.38 8.41
C ASP A 16 13.85 -13.72 7.72
N ASN A 17 12.81 -14.42 7.25
CA ASN A 17 12.89 -15.61 6.39
C ASN A 17 11.62 -15.74 5.52
N PHE A 18 11.53 -16.74 4.64
CA PHE A 18 10.37 -16.94 3.76
C PHE A 18 9.06 -17.20 4.52
N ASP A 19 9.16 -17.75 5.74
CA ASP A 19 8.04 -18.03 6.64
C ASP A 19 8.13 -17.30 7.99
N ASP A 20 9.15 -16.49 8.21
CA ASP A 20 9.30 -15.63 9.39
C ASP A 20 9.03 -14.17 9.00
N ILE A 21 7.77 -13.77 9.18
CA ILE A 21 7.24 -12.47 8.76
C ILE A 21 6.58 -11.79 9.96
N ALA A 22 7.17 -10.69 10.41
CA ALA A 22 6.60 -9.82 11.44
C ALA A 22 5.84 -8.65 10.80
N VAL A 23 4.53 -8.57 11.04
CA VAL A 23 3.73 -7.40 10.62
C VAL A 23 4.04 -6.22 11.52
N MET A 24 4.63 -5.17 10.94
CA MET A 24 5.04 -3.94 11.63
C MET A 24 3.94 -2.89 11.57
N GLY A 25 3.26 -2.80 10.42
CA GLY A 25 2.24 -1.80 10.13
C GLY A 25 1.11 -2.35 9.29
N THR A 26 -0.11 -1.89 9.55
CA THR A 26 -1.30 -2.21 8.76
C THR A 26 -2.20 -0.99 8.62
N THR A 27 -3.19 -1.05 7.72
CA THR A 27 -4.29 -0.09 7.79
C THR A 27 -5.11 -0.29 9.08
N ILE A 28 -5.53 0.82 9.70
CA ILE A 28 -6.50 0.82 10.81
C ILE A 28 -7.94 1.05 10.33
N ASP A 29 -8.14 1.36 9.04
CA ASP A 29 -9.44 1.58 8.42
C ASP A 29 -9.53 0.96 7.01
N ASP A 30 -9.65 1.77 5.96
CA ASP A 30 -9.72 1.35 4.56
C ASP A 30 -8.31 0.95 4.08
N ALA A 31 -8.19 -0.08 3.24
CA ALA A 31 -6.93 -0.35 2.56
C ALA A 31 -6.63 0.75 1.51
N ALA A 32 -5.36 0.91 1.14
CA ALA A 32 -4.94 1.88 0.14
C ALA A 32 -5.73 1.69 -1.17
N GLY A 33 -5.77 0.47 -1.72
CA GLY A 33 -6.47 0.20 -2.97
C GLY A 33 -7.97 0.49 -2.89
N GLU A 34 -8.60 0.16 -1.76
CA GLU A 34 -10.00 0.50 -1.50
C GLU A 34 -10.24 2.03 -1.48
N ALA A 35 -9.32 2.81 -0.92
CA ALA A 35 -9.40 4.27 -0.97
C ALA A 35 -9.34 4.80 -2.41
N PHE A 36 -8.44 4.26 -3.24
CA PHE A 36 -8.37 4.60 -4.67
C PHE A 36 -9.68 4.25 -5.39
N ASP A 37 -10.22 3.05 -5.18
CA ASP A 37 -11.47 2.62 -5.82
C ASP A 37 -12.67 3.47 -5.38
N LYS A 38 -12.77 3.82 -4.09
CA LYS A 38 -13.85 4.68 -3.57
C LYS A 38 -13.79 6.10 -4.15
N VAL A 39 -12.60 6.71 -4.23
CA VAL A 39 -12.44 8.05 -4.82
C VAL A 39 -12.75 8.04 -6.31
N ALA A 40 -12.25 7.05 -7.05
CA ALA A 40 -12.55 6.91 -8.47
C ALA A 40 -14.05 6.72 -8.73
N LYS A 41 -14.73 5.93 -7.89
CA LYS A 41 -16.17 5.74 -7.95
C LYS A 41 -16.94 7.02 -7.64
N PHE A 42 -16.53 7.79 -6.63
CA PHE A 42 -17.21 9.03 -6.22
C PHE A 42 -17.23 10.06 -7.36
N TYR A 43 -16.11 10.25 -8.05
CA TYR A 43 -16.00 11.18 -9.17
C TYR A 43 -16.32 10.58 -10.54
N ASN A 44 -16.79 9.33 -10.59
CA ASN A 44 -17.11 8.60 -11.81
C ASN A 44 -15.93 8.52 -12.81
N PHE A 45 -14.71 8.31 -12.31
CA PHE A 45 -13.51 8.16 -13.15
C PHE A 45 -13.42 6.79 -13.82
N GLY A 46 -13.95 5.74 -13.18
CA GLY A 46 -13.95 4.36 -13.69
C GLY A 46 -13.36 3.36 -12.70
N TYR A 47 -13.13 2.12 -13.17
CA TYR A 47 -12.62 1.00 -12.37
C TYR A 47 -11.67 0.11 -13.22
N PRO A 48 -10.56 -0.43 -12.65
CA PRO A 48 -10.06 -0.27 -11.28
C PRO A 48 -9.53 1.14 -10.99
N GLY A 49 -9.90 1.70 -9.84
CA GLY A 49 -9.65 3.09 -9.50
C GLY A 49 -8.17 3.44 -9.39
N GLY A 50 -7.35 2.51 -8.88
CA GLY A 50 -5.90 2.70 -8.79
C GLY A 50 -5.24 2.97 -10.15
N VAL A 51 -5.62 2.25 -11.19
CA VAL A 51 -5.04 2.40 -12.55
C VAL A 51 -5.55 3.68 -13.21
N ILE A 52 -6.84 3.99 -13.05
CA ILE A 52 -7.43 5.18 -13.67
C ILE A 52 -6.89 6.46 -13.04
N ILE A 53 -6.85 6.53 -11.70
CA ILE A 53 -6.28 7.67 -10.98
C ILE A 53 -4.80 7.85 -11.34
N ASP A 54 -4.03 6.77 -11.51
CA ASP A 54 -2.62 6.86 -11.92
C ASP A 54 -2.45 7.48 -13.30
N LYS A 55 -3.30 7.09 -14.27
CA LYS A 55 -3.29 7.70 -15.61
C LYS A 55 -3.68 9.17 -15.59
N MET A 56 -4.74 9.53 -14.84
CA MET A 56 -5.21 10.91 -14.74
C MET A 56 -4.19 11.81 -14.03
N ALA A 57 -3.52 11.29 -12.99
CA ALA A 57 -2.54 12.03 -12.21
C ALA A 57 -1.36 12.53 -13.06
N HIS A 58 -1.01 11.86 -14.17
CA HIS A 58 0.03 12.33 -15.08
C HIS A 58 -0.29 13.68 -15.76
N ASN A 59 -1.57 13.99 -15.94
CA ASN A 59 -2.02 15.22 -16.59
C ASN A 59 -2.44 16.31 -15.57
N GLY A 60 -2.44 15.98 -14.28
CA GLY A 60 -2.89 16.86 -13.21
C GLY A 60 -1.74 17.53 -12.46
N ASP A 61 -2.05 18.68 -11.86
CA ASP A 61 -1.17 19.35 -10.91
C ASP A 61 -1.37 18.79 -9.50
N SER A 62 -0.40 17.99 -9.03
CA SER A 62 -0.43 17.43 -7.67
C SER A 62 -0.43 18.47 -6.55
N GLY A 63 -0.13 19.74 -6.84
CA GLY A 63 -0.19 20.87 -5.93
C GLY A 63 -1.53 21.62 -5.90
N ALA A 64 -2.49 21.25 -6.73
CA ALA A 64 -3.78 21.94 -6.83
C ALA A 64 -4.63 21.84 -5.55
N PHE A 65 -4.51 20.71 -4.83
CA PHE A 65 -5.11 20.49 -3.52
C PHE A 65 -4.07 20.01 -2.51
N ARG A 66 -4.18 20.49 -1.26
CA ARG A 66 -3.28 20.11 -0.16
C ARG A 66 -4.02 19.29 0.89
N PHE A 67 -4.20 18.01 0.61
CA PHE A 67 -4.89 17.09 1.52
C PHE A 67 -4.07 16.77 2.79
N PRO A 68 -4.74 16.45 3.91
CA PRO A 68 -4.07 16.13 5.15
C PRO A 68 -3.42 14.74 5.07
N ILE A 69 -2.23 14.62 5.63
CA ILE A 69 -1.59 13.33 5.92
C ILE A 69 -1.87 13.03 7.39
N PRO A 70 -2.67 12.00 7.73
CA PRO A 70 -2.95 11.64 9.12
C PRO A 70 -1.66 11.40 9.89
N SER A 71 -1.64 11.90 11.11
CA SER A 71 -0.56 11.66 12.06
C SER A 71 -1.08 10.76 13.17
N LEU A 72 -0.72 9.49 13.10
CA LEU A 72 -1.06 8.51 14.13
C LEU A 72 -0.04 8.67 15.27
N HIS A 73 -0.35 9.53 16.24
CA HIS A 73 0.59 9.97 17.30
C HIS A 73 0.85 8.96 18.42
N LYS A 74 0.32 7.73 18.36
CA LYS A 74 0.53 6.72 19.41
C LYS A 74 1.69 5.81 19.04
N ALA A 75 2.53 5.48 20.03
CA ALA A 75 3.71 4.62 19.85
C ALA A 75 3.39 3.29 19.13
N ASP A 76 2.22 2.71 19.42
CA ASP A 76 1.80 1.42 18.85
C ASP A 76 1.37 1.48 17.37
N HIS A 77 1.16 2.70 16.83
CA HIS A 77 0.68 2.94 15.47
C HIS A 77 1.71 3.63 14.56
N ARG A 78 3.00 3.61 14.95
CA ARG A 78 4.07 4.32 14.23
C ARG A 78 4.17 3.97 12.74
N TYR A 79 3.89 2.71 12.38
CA TYR A 79 3.93 2.22 11.00
C TYR A 79 2.55 1.93 10.42
N ASP A 80 1.49 2.24 11.17
CA ASP A 80 0.14 2.05 10.66
C ASP A 80 -0.27 3.21 9.75
N VAL A 81 -1.29 2.98 8.94
CA VAL A 81 -1.82 3.96 7.98
C VAL A 81 -3.33 4.06 8.10
N SER A 82 -3.87 5.20 7.70
CA SER A 82 -5.31 5.49 7.68
C SER A 82 -5.64 6.29 6.43
N TYR A 83 -6.71 5.90 5.73
CA TYR A 83 -7.19 6.53 4.51
C TYR A 83 -8.60 7.10 4.63
N SER A 84 -9.35 6.78 5.69
CA SER A 84 -10.72 7.27 5.88
C SER A 84 -10.81 8.80 5.93
N GLY A 85 -9.87 9.46 6.60
CA GLY A 85 -9.77 10.91 6.67
C GLY A 85 -9.44 11.54 5.31
N LEU A 86 -8.51 10.93 4.57
CA LEU A 86 -8.14 11.39 3.22
C LEU A 86 -9.33 11.28 2.25
N LYS A 87 -10.08 10.17 2.30
CA LYS A 87 -11.30 10.00 1.52
C LYS A 87 -12.31 11.12 1.81
N THR A 88 -12.59 11.37 3.09
CA THR A 88 -13.52 12.44 3.50
C THR A 88 -13.05 13.81 3.02
N ALA A 89 -11.75 14.07 3.11
CA ALA A 89 -11.14 15.32 2.64
C ALA A 89 -11.37 15.51 1.12
N VAL A 90 -11.23 14.44 0.35
CA VAL A 90 -11.33 14.43 -1.11
C VAL A 90 -12.79 14.47 -1.59
N THR A 91 -13.72 13.76 -0.93
CA THR A 91 -15.11 13.67 -1.41
C THR A 91 -16.02 14.78 -0.87
N SER A 92 -15.79 15.22 0.36
CA SER A 92 -16.76 16.06 1.08
C SER A 92 -16.20 17.42 1.52
N GLN A 93 -14.88 17.58 1.50
CA GLN A 93 -14.20 18.81 1.97
C GLN A 93 -13.24 19.36 0.91
N LEU A 94 -13.42 19.00 -0.36
CA LEU A 94 -12.49 19.32 -1.44
C LEU A 94 -12.11 20.82 -1.48
N GLU A 95 -13.09 21.69 -1.35
CA GLU A 95 -12.90 23.15 -1.36
C GLU A 95 -12.03 23.68 -0.21
N MET A 96 -12.03 23.01 0.95
CA MET A 96 -11.20 23.42 2.10
C MET A 96 -9.71 23.24 1.84
N PHE A 97 -9.35 22.33 0.92
CA PHE A 97 -7.98 21.99 0.59
C PHE A 97 -7.54 22.55 -0.76
N ARG A 98 -8.40 23.29 -1.46
CA ARG A 98 -8.11 23.90 -2.75
C ARG A 98 -7.04 24.99 -2.60
N VAL A 99 -5.98 24.88 -3.38
CA VAL A 99 -4.88 25.87 -3.44
C VAL A 99 -4.99 26.69 -4.73
N LYS A 100 -5.32 26.03 -5.84
CA LYS A 100 -5.44 26.64 -7.17
C LYS A 100 -6.87 27.11 -7.42
N LYS A 101 -7.03 28.28 -8.05
CA LYS A 101 -8.37 28.87 -8.31
C LYS A 101 -9.21 27.99 -9.25
N GLU A 102 -8.63 27.59 -10.37
CA GLU A 102 -9.25 26.70 -11.36
C GLU A 102 -8.61 25.33 -11.28
N THR A 103 -9.44 24.30 -11.13
CA THR A 103 -9.01 22.92 -10.93
C THR A 103 -9.76 21.98 -11.86
N THR A 104 -9.10 20.90 -12.23
CA THR A 104 -9.64 19.83 -13.08
C THR A 104 -9.82 18.53 -12.31
N ASN A 105 -10.49 17.55 -12.92
CA ASN A 105 -10.56 16.20 -12.34
C ASN A 105 -9.18 15.53 -12.27
N ASP A 106 -8.30 15.83 -13.23
CA ASP A 106 -6.92 15.34 -13.24
C ASP A 106 -6.12 15.93 -12.06
N ASP A 107 -6.36 17.20 -11.73
CA ASP A 107 -5.78 17.86 -10.54
C ASP A 107 -6.23 17.17 -9.24
N ILE A 108 -7.51 16.79 -9.13
CA ILE A 108 -8.03 16.05 -7.98
C ILE A 108 -7.34 14.68 -7.88
N ALA A 109 -7.24 13.96 -9.00
CA ALA A 109 -6.59 12.65 -9.07
C ALA A 109 -5.10 12.73 -8.68
N ALA A 110 -4.37 13.73 -9.20
CA ALA A 110 -2.96 13.95 -8.91
C ALA A 110 -2.72 14.30 -7.43
N SER A 111 -3.48 15.25 -6.87
CA SER A 111 -3.33 15.63 -5.46
C SER A 111 -3.75 14.51 -4.50
N PHE A 112 -4.80 13.75 -4.82
CA PHE A 112 -5.21 12.60 -4.03
C PHE A 112 -4.15 11.49 -4.08
N GLN A 113 -3.69 11.10 -5.27
CA GLN A 113 -2.67 10.07 -5.45
C GLN A 113 -1.43 10.41 -4.63
N LYS A 114 -0.94 11.65 -4.75
CA LYS A 114 0.20 12.13 -3.97
C LYS A 114 -0.04 11.91 -2.49
N ALA A 115 -1.13 12.46 -1.92
CA ALA A 115 -1.42 12.32 -0.50
C ALA A 115 -1.53 10.85 -0.05
N ALA A 116 -2.22 10.01 -0.82
CA ALA A 116 -2.39 8.58 -0.51
C ALA A 116 -1.05 7.84 -0.46
N VAL A 117 -0.17 8.09 -1.45
CA VAL A 117 1.15 7.46 -1.52
C VAL A 117 2.10 8.00 -0.46
N GLU A 118 2.06 9.31 -0.13
CA GLU A 118 2.90 9.88 0.94
C GLU A 118 2.57 9.29 2.31
N ILE A 119 1.28 9.01 2.60
CA ILE A 119 0.87 8.30 3.82
C ILE A 119 1.60 6.96 3.94
N LEU A 120 1.59 6.19 2.86
CA LEU A 120 2.23 4.87 2.81
C LEU A 120 3.76 4.97 2.91
N LEU A 121 4.36 5.87 2.13
CA LEU A 121 5.82 6.08 2.10
C LEU A 121 6.35 6.50 3.46
N ARG A 122 5.65 7.40 4.16
CA ARG A 122 6.06 7.82 5.50
C ARG A 122 6.16 6.63 6.46
N ALA A 123 5.15 5.78 6.50
CA ALA A 123 5.15 4.60 7.36
C ALA A 123 6.25 3.58 6.95
N LEU A 124 6.39 3.33 5.65
CA LEU A 124 7.38 2.39 5.11
C LEU A 124 8.82 2.84 5.35
N LEU A 125 9.12 4.13 5.11
CA LEU A 125 10.46 4.68 5.28
C LEU A 125 10.85 4.75 6.76
N ASN A 126 9.93 5.13 7.64
CA ASN A 126 10.17 5.05 9.09
C ASN A 126 10.50 3.61 9.51
N ALA A 127 9.74 2.62 9.02
CA ALA A 127 9.99 1.22 9.34
C ALA A 127 11.35 0.74 8.80
N ALA A 128 11.75 1.16 7.60
CA ALA A 128 13.06 0.85 7.03
C ALA A 128 14.21 1.47 7.84
N GLU A 129 14.06 2.74 8.24
CA GLU A 129 15.04 3.47 9.05
C GLU A 129 15.18 2.85 10.46
N ASP A 130 14.06 2.62 11.15
CA ASP A 130 14.05 2.09 12.51
C ASP A 130 14.57 0.64 12.60
N THR A 131 14.45 -0.13 11.51
CA THR A 131 14.97 -1.51 11.44
C THR A 131 16.37 -1.61 10.83
N GLY A 132 16.87 -0.54 10.20
CA GLY A 132 18.11 -0.54 9.42
C GLY A 132 18.05 -1.37 8.12
N ILE A 133 16.86 -1.82 7.69
CA ILE A 133 16.73 -2.66 6.50
C ILE A 133 16.68 -1.77 5.25
N SER A 134 17.69 -1.93 4.38
CA SER A 134 17.82 -1.15 3.14
C SER A 134 17.11 -1.75 1.93
N THR A 135 16.62 -3.00 2.00
CA THR A 135 15.89 -3.62 0.88
C THR A 135 14.39 -3.57 1.09
N ILE A 136 13.66 -3.03 0.12
CA ILE A 136 12.20 -2.97 0.08
C ILE A 136 11.71 -3.87 -1.06
N VAL A 137 10.80 -4.79 -0.76
CA VAL A 137 10.07 -5.57 -1.76
C VAL A 137 8.61 -5.14 -1.73
N ALA A 138 8.09 -4.58 -2.82
CA ALA A 138 6.74 -4.03 -2.88
C ALA A 138 5.88 -4.81 -3.90
N GLY A 139 4.78 -5.39 -3.42
CA GLY A 139 3.83 -6.18 -4.20
C GLY A 139 2.38 -5.75 -4.01
N GLY A 140 1.51 -6.21 -4.91
CA GLY A 140 0.08 -5.87 -4.95
C GLY A 140 -0.25 -4.76 -5.95
N GLY A 141 -1.55 -4.58 -6.24
CA GLY A 141 -2.02 -3.67 -7.29
C GLY A 141 -1.60 -2.21 -7.12
N VAL A 142 -1.52 -1.70 -5.89
CA VAL A 142 -1.09 -0.31 -5.62
C VAL A 142 0.44 -0.18 -5.72
N ALA A 143 1.20 -1.28 -5.60
CA ALA A 143 2.65 -1.27 -5.84
C ALA A 143 3.00 -1.01 -7.32
N ALA A 144 2.03 -1.11 -8.23
CA ALA A 144 2.18 -0.72 -9.63
C ALA A 144 2.13 0.80 -9.85
N ASN A 145 1.69 1.57 -8.85
CA ASN A 145 1.48 3.01 -8.96
C ASN A 145 2.77 3.75 -9.34
N SER A 146 2.69 4.58 -10.39
CA SER A 146 3.85 5.27 -10.95
C SER A 146 4.52 6.23 -9.96
N TYR A 147 3.72 6.97 -9.17
CA TYR A 147 4.22 7.92 -8.17
C TYR A 147 4.89 7.20 -6.99
N LEU A 148 4.34 6.09 -6.50
CA LEU A 148 5.00 5.27 -5.47
C LEU A 148 6.38 4.78 -5.94
N ARG A 149 6.46 4.28 -7.18
CA ARG A 149 7.70 3.76 -7.76
C ARG A 149 8.74 4.86 -7.96
N SER A 150 8.35 6.03 -8.48
CA SER A 150 9.28 7.15 -8.69
C SER A 150 9.88 7.62 -7.36
N ARG A 151 9.05 7.75 -6.33
CA ARG A 151 9.48 8.20 -4.99
C ARG A 151 10.38 7.21 -4.28
N LEU A 152 10.19 5.91 -4.48
CA LEU A 152 11.11 4.88 -3.99
C LEU A 152 12.43 4.88 -4.79
N ALA A 153 12.37 5.12 -6.11
CA ALA A 153 13.57 5.21 -6.95
C ALA A 153 14.47 6.43 -6.58
N GLU A 154 13.90 7.52 -6.08
CA GLU A 154 14.65 8.67 -5.54
C GLU A 154 15.48 8.31 -4.30
N LYS A 155 15.15 7.22 -3.60
CA LYS A 155 15.85 6.77 -2.39
C LYS A 155 17.02 5.86 -2.78
N THR A 156 18.09 6.45 -3.28
CA THR A 156 19.30 5.74 -3.77
C THR A 156 20.00 4.84 -2.74
N HIS A 157 19.75 5.05 -1.45
CA HIS A 157 20.25 4.20 -0.36
C HIS A 157 19.39 2.95 -0.11
N LEU A 158 18.22 2.86 -0.75
CA LEU A 158 17.31 1.71 -0.65
C LEU A 158 17.37 0.89 -1.93
N ASN A 159 17.46 -0.43 -1.77
CA ASN A 159 17.28 -1.38 -2.85
C ASN A 159 15.80 -1.75 -2.98
N CYS A 160 15.11 -1.17 -3.97
CA CYS A 160 13.68 -1.39 -4.18
C CYS A 160 13.43 -2.43 -5.26
N ILE A 161 12.77 -3.54 -4.89
CA ILE A 161 12.42 -4.65 -5.76
C ILE A 161 10.91 -4.64 -5.96
N PHE A 162 10.51 -4.59 -7.23
CA PHE A 162 9.11 -4.71 -7.62
C PHE A 162 8.96 -5.98 -8.46
N PRO A 163 8.16 -6.96 -8.01
CA PRO A 163 7.87 -8.13 -8.83
C PRO A 163 7.23 -7.71 -10.16
N PRO A 164 7.40 -8.52 -11.22
CA PRO A 164 6.61 -8.38 -12.45
C PRO A 164 5.12 -8.24 -12.13
N LEU A 165 4.40 -7.39 -12.85
CA LEU A 165 2.99 -7.10 -12.58
C LEU A 165 2.12 -8.36 -12.58
N ASP A 166 2.40 -9.30 -13.48
CA ASP A 166 1.70 -10.58 -13.59
C ASP A 166 1.88 -11.50 -12.37
N LEU A 167 2.89 -11.22 -11.52
CA LEU A 167 3.15 -11.93 -10.27
C LEU A 167 2.69 -11.16 -9.03
N CYS A 168 2.20 -9.92 -9.17
CA CYS A 168 1.71 -9.10 -8.05
C CYS A 168 0.26 -9.42 -7.64
N GLY A 169 -0.53 -10.02 -8.53
CA GLY A 169 -1.89 -10.51 -8.22
C GLY A 169 -1.87 -11.93 -7.68
N ASP A 170 -2.99 -12.41 -7.13
CA ASP A 170 -3.11 -13.78 -6.62
C ASP A 170 -2.90 -14.79 -7.75
N ASN A 171 -1.89 -15.65 -7.62
CA ASN A 171 -1.52 -16.62 -8.64
C ASN A 171 -0.99 -17.95 -8.06
N GLY A 172 -0.94 -19.00 -8.87
CA GLY A 172 -0.42 -20.31 -8.43
C GLY A 172 1.10 -20.34 -8.24
N ALA A 173 1.85 -19.44 -8.89
CA ALA A 173 3.31 -19.43 -8.82
C ALA A 173 3.81 -19.02 -7.43
N MET A 174 3.17 -18.06 -6.77
CA MET A 174 3.50 -17.71 -5.38
C MET A 174 3.24 -18.88 -4.40
N VAL A 175 2.17 -19.66 -4.63
CA VAL A 175 1.83 -20.83 -3.82
C VAL A 175 2.84 -21.95 -4.04
N ALA A 176 3.22 -22.22 -5.28
CA ALA A 176 4.26 -23.20 -5.61
C ALA A 176 5.62 -22.78 -5.05
N GLY A 177 5.97 -21.50 -5.12
CA GLY A 177 7.23 -20.96 -4.59
C GLY A 177 7.37 -21.15 -3.09
N ILE A 178 6.35 -20.76 -2.31
CA ILE A 178 6.39 -20.97 -0.85
C ILE A 178 6.33 -22.47 -0.50
N GLY A 179 5.52 -23.26 -1.22
CA GLY A 179 5.42 -24.71 -1.04
C GLY A 179 6.74 -25.43 -1.30
N TYR A 180 7.53 -24.99 -2.29
CA TYR A 180 8.87 -25.51 -2.54
C TYR A 180 9.79 -25.32 -1.33
N HIS A 181 9.79 -24.14 -0.71
CA HIS A 181 10.64 -23.88 0.45
C HIS A 181 10.26 -24.74 1.67
N TYR A 182 8.96 -24.89 1.95
CA TYR A 182 8.49 -25.82 2.98
C TYR A 182 8.89 -27.27 2.69
N LEU A 183 8.66 -27.73 1.46
CA LEU A 183 9.00 -29.09 1.04
C LEU A 183 10.50 -29.37 1.14
N ALA A 184 11.35 -28.40 0.74
CA ALA A 184 12.80 -28.49 0.84
C ALA A 184 13.30 -28.55 2.28
N ARG A 185 12.57 -27.94 3.23
CA ARG A 185 12.81 -28.06 4.68
C ARG A 185 12.25 -29.35 5.28
N GLY A 186 11.64 -30.22 4.48
CA GLY A 186 11.05 -31.49 4.90
C GLY A 186 9.64 -31.36 5.48
N GLU A 187 9.03 -30.17 5.39
CA GLU A 187 7.70 -29.92 5.93
C GLU A 187 6.61 -30.30 4.93
N ARG A 188 5.60 -31.01 5.42
CA ARG A 188 4.46 -31.48 4.64
C ARG A 188 3.20 -31.43 5.49
N SER A 189 2.09 -31.02 4.90
CA SER A 189 0.78 -31.15 5.53
C SER A 189 0.28 -32.60 5.41
N SER A 190 -0.50 -33.04 6.40
CA SER A 190 -1.21 -34.32 6.35
C SER A 190 -2.38 -34.26 5.34
N LEU A 191 -2.85 -35.43 4.91
CA LEU A 191 -3.96 -35.55 3.95
C LEU A 191 -5.32 -35.12 4.53
N ASP A 192 -5.44 -34.97 5.85
CA ASP A 192 -6.62 -34.51 6.56
C ASP A 192 -6.62 -32.98 6.82
N VAL A 193 -5.63 -32.24 6.31
CA VAL A 193 -5.58 -30.78 6.44
C VAL A 193 -6.83 -30.13 5.83
N THR A 194 -7.38 -29.15 6.54
CA THR A 194 -8.58 -28.42 6.11
C THR A 194 -8.29 -26.95 5.82
N ALA A 195 -9.18 -26.31 5.07
CA ALA A 195 -9.08 -24.88 4.80
C ALA A 195 -9.39 -24.05 6.05
N SER A 196 -8.57 -23.03 6.33
CA SER A 196 -8.87 -22.02 7.34
C SER A 196 -9.06 -20.66 6.67
N ALA A 197 -10.23 -20.05 6.89
CA ALA A 197 -10.51 -18.69 6.42
C ALA A 197 -9.71 -17.62 7.19
N ARG A 198 -9.05 -17.97 8.31
CA ARG A 198 -8.27 -17.05 9.13
C ARG A 198 -6.93 -17.68 9.51
N VAL A 199 -5.85 -17.11 8.98
CA VAL A 199 -4.48 -17.48 9.36
C VAL A 199 -4.00 -16.53 10.45
N THR A 200 -3.66 -17.06 11.63
CA THR A 200 -3.26 -16.26 12.79
C THR A 200 -1.81 -15.77 12.74
N GLY A 201 -0.96 -16.42 11.93
CA GLY A 201 0.47 -16.10 11.81
C GLY A 201 0.79 -14.71 11.25
N PHE A 202 -0.13 -14.09 10.51
CA PHE A 202 0.09 -12.81 9.81
C PHE A 202 -0.69 -11.64 10.41
N LYS A 203 -1.06 -11.69 11.70
CA LYS A 203 -1.72 -10.57 12.38
C LYS A 203 -0.71 -9.75 13.18
N LYS A 204 -0.79 -8.42 13.02
CA LYS A 204 -0.13 -7.49 13.95
C LYS A 204 -0.70 -7.74 15.35
N LYS A 205 0.16 -8.12 16.29
CA LYS A 205 -0.19 -8.19 17.71
C LYS A 205 0.11 -6.82 18.32
N TYR A 206 -0.92 -6.13 18.78
CA TYR A 206 -0.72 -5.00 19.66
C TYR A 206 -0.39 -5.54 21.07
N PRO A 207 0.56 -4.94 21.79
CA PRO A 207 0.78 -5.25 23.20
C PRO A 207 -0.48 -5.00 24.04
#